data_AF-A0A927QTF4-F1
#
_entry.id   AF-A0A927QTF4-F1
#
_cell.length_a   1.000
_cell.length_b   1.000
_cell.length_c   1.000
_cell.angle_alpha   90.00
_cell.angle_beta   90.00
_cell.angle_gamma   90.00
#
_symmetry.space_group_name_H-M   'P 1'
#
loop_
_entity.id
_entity.type
_entity.pdbx_description
1 polymer ?
#
loop_
_entity_poly.entity_id
_entity_poly.type
_entity_poly.pdbx_seq_one_letter_code
_entity_poly.pdbx_strand_id
1 'polypeptide(L)'
;MKKKKDLPLAILKPLEPFVNLKGEKFEVVEPKENLLKVIDKDLDSIFHFTIEKYQKGNNGTFQFLMTRIPRNINDHGVYQTWVDVSGLTSQFETWLGLLDENVNSFFDDPITESFKEEFYAEFEIIEDDAEKKPLNTKQILLLDNYLDNVENKLSEFITNKNSEEIKDIQEEIILLRENLTTKSKKWVITKLTQIWAKMAKQGTNLIKEFLTETKKELITQGIKGLIDIVTENGHNLLN
;
A
#
# COMPACT_ATOMS: atom_id res chain seq x y z
N MET A 1 -22.68 4.82 6.35
CA MET A 1 -21.95 6.02 5.90
C MET A 1 -22.60 7.28 6.43
N LYS A 2 -21.87 8.07 7.24
CA LYS A 2 -22.28 9.42 7.63
C LYS A 2 -22.29 10.32 6.39
N LYS A 3 -23.38 11.04 6.13
CA LYS A 3 -23.47 11.96 4.99
C LYS A 3 -22.83 13.29 5.37
N LYS A 4 -22.30 14.03 4.38
CA LYS A 4 -21.72 15.38 4.57
C LYS A 4 -22.61 16.33 5.38
N LYS A 5 -23.93 16.19 5.30
CA LYS A 5 -24.90 17.04 6.01
C LYS A 5 -25.20 16.61 7.45
N ASP A 6 -24.66 15.48 7.90
CA ASP A 6 -24.90 14.95 9.25
C ASP A 6 -23.91 15.50 10.30
N LEU A 7 -22.88 16.24 9.85
CA LEU A 7 -21.86 16.84 10.70
C LEU A 7 -22.06 18.36 10.81
N PRO A 8 -21.92 18.95 12.02
CA PRO A 8 -21.91 20.41 12.17
C PRO A 8 -20.81 21.07 11.33
N LEU A 9 -21.05 22.28 10.80
CA LEU A 9 -20.03 23.03 10.04
C LEU A 9 -18.76 23.30 10.86
N ALA A 10 -18.92 23.45 12.19
CA ALA A 10 -17.80 23.60 13.12
C ALA A 10 -16.89 22.37 13.19
N ILE A 11 -17.37 21.20 12.74
CA ILE A 11 -16.62 19.95 12.63
C ILE A 11 -16.08 19.76 11.21
N LEU A 12 -16.84 20.15 10.19
CA LEU A 12 -16.45 19.99 8.79
C LEU A 12 -15.32 20.92 8.36
N LYS A 13 -15.40 22.21 8.70
CA LYS A 13 -14.39 23.21 8.29
C LYS A 13 -12.96 22.86 8.74
N PRO A 14 -12.73 22.40 9.98
CA PRO A 14 -11.40 21.99 10.42
C PRO A 14 -10.89 20.71 9.76
N LEU A 15 -11.78 19.81 9.33
CA LEU A 15 -11.39 18.55 8.67
C LEU A 15 -11.18 18.74 7.17
N GLU A 16 -11.80 19.74 6.55
CA GLU A 16 -11.72 20.03 5.12
C GLU A 16 -10.29 20.07 4.55
N PRO A 17 -9.28 20.69 5.20
CA PRO A 17 -7.91 20.71 4.69
C PRO A 17 -7.27 19.32 4.57
N PHE A 18 -7.76 18.34 5.32
CA PHE A 18 -7.26 16.97 5.32
C PHE A 18 -8.01 16.08 4.31
N VAL A 19 -9.13 16.56 3.77
CA VAL A 19 -9.92 15.79 2.79
C VAL A 19 -9.17 15.75 1.46
N ASN A 20 -8.86 14.55 0.98
CA ASN A 20 -8.07 14.30 -0.22
C ASN A 20 -6.63 14.84 -0.18
N LEU A 21 -6.11 15.12 1.02
CA LEU A 21 -4.71 15.51 1.18
C LEU A 21 -3.80 14.38 0.67
N LYS A 22 -2.73 14.74 -0.03
CA LYS A 22 -1.72 13.82 -0.54
C LYS A 22 -0.36 14.24 -0.02
N GLY A 23 0.36 13.29 0.56
CA GLY A 23 1.78 13.43 0.86
C GLY A 23 2.59 12.37 0.14
N GLU A 24 3.91 12.55 0.10
CA GLU A 24 4.82 11.54 -0.44
C GLU A 24 4.76 10.24 0.37
N LYS A 25 4.62 10.36 1.70
CA LYS A 25 4.66 9.24 2.67
C LYS A 25 3.30 8.83 3.25
N PHE A 26 2.21 9.48 2.88
CA PHE A 26 0.90 9.14 3.43
C PHE A 26 -0.22 9.25 2.39
N GLU A 27 -1.31 8.52 2.64
CA GLU A 27 -2.55 8.62 1.89
C GLU A 27 -3.77 8.74 2.82
N VAL A 28 -4.73 9.56 2.40
CA VAL A 28 -6.04 9.64 3.06
C VAL A 28 -6.93 8.56 2.45
N VAL A 29 -7.46 7.67 3.29
CA VAL A 29 -8.30 6.53 2.88
C VAL A 29 -9.76 6.74 3.29
N GLU A 30 -10.66 5.93 2.75
CA GLU A 30 -12.06 5.97 3.14
C GLU A 30 -12.19 5.72 4.67
N PRO A 31 -12.76 6.66 5.44
CA PRO A 31 -12.68 6.62 6.89
C PRO A 31 -13.67 5.62 7.53
N LYS A 32 -14.58 5.01 6.74
CA LYS A 32 -15.64 4.10 7.22
C LYS A 32 -16.48 4.74 8.35
N GLU A 33 -16.28 4.30 9.60
CA GLU A 33 -16.98 4.81 10.79
C GLU A 33 -16.33 6.06 11.40
N ASN A 34 -15.05 6.28 11.09
CA ASN A 34 -14.25 7.42 11.54
C ASN A 34 -14.62 8.69 10.76
N LEU A 35 -14.17 9.84 11.25
CA LEU A 35 -14.31 11.13 10.58
C LEU A 35 -13.17 11.39 9.58
N LEU A 36 -11.96 10.90 9.89
CA LEU A 36 -10.77 10.98 9.05
C LEU A 36 -9.90 9.76 9.33
N LYS A 37 -9.29 9.19 8.28
CA LYS A 37 -8.23 8.18 8.41
C LYS A 37 -7.14 8.46 7.39
N VAL A 38 -5.93 8.64 7.90
CA VAL A 38 -4.70 8.81 7.13
C VAL A 38 -3.79 7.67 7.50
N ILE A 39 -3.18 7.03 6.50
CA ILE A 39 -2.23 5.92 6.71
C ILE A 39 -0.90 6.26 6.05
N ASP A 40 0.16 5.66 6.58
CA ASP A 40 1.46 5.61 5.92
C ASP A 40 1.34 4.88 4.56
N LYS A 41 2.12 5.31 3.58
CA LYS A 41 2.22 4.67 2.27
C LYS A 41 3.17 3.48 2.28
N ASP A 42 4.06 3.40 3.26
CA ASP A 42 4.80 2.17 3.52
C ASP A 42 3.80 1.04 3.80
N LEU A 43 3.90 -0.01 2.99
CA LEU A 43 2.95 -1.11 2.94
C LEU A 43 3.05 -2.03 4.14
N ASP A 44 4.21 -2.03 4.80
CA ASP A 44 4.49 -2.87 5.97
C ASP A 44 4.35 -2.05 7.27
N SER A 45 4.03 -0.76 7.14
CA SER A 45 3.79 0.16 8.24
C SER A 45 2.35 0.09 8.75
N ILE A 46 2.21 -0.02 10.07
CA ILE A 46 0.91 0.11 10.76
C ILE A 46 0.58 1.57 11.12
N PHE A 47 1.44 2.51 10.74
CA PHE A 47 1.35 3.89 11.15
C PHE A 47 0.13 4.55 10.54
N HIS A 48 -0.58 5.29 11.37
CA HIS A 48 -1.80 5.95 10.94
C HIS A 48 -2.14 7.11 11.86
N PHE A 49 -2.99 7.98 11.34
CA PHE A 49 -3.61 9.09 12.05
C PHE A 49 -5.11 9.08 11.77
N THR A 50 -5.92 8.96 12.83
CA THR A 50 -7.37 8.79 12.75
C THR A 50 -8.07 9.81 13.63
N ILE A 51 -9.16 10.37 13.12
CA ILE A 51 -10.15 11.10 13.93
C ILE A 51 -11.40 10.24 14.02
N GLU A 52 -11.68 9.72 15.21
CA GLU A 52 -12.74 8.72 15.40
C GLU A 52 -14.11 9.37 15.56
N LYS A 53 -14.19 10.36 16.46
CA LYS A 53 -15.42 11.04 16.85
C LYS A 53 -15.14 12.44 17.38
N TYR A 54 -16.20 13.20 17.63
CA TYR A 54 -16.14 14.52 18.21
C TYR A 54 -17.03 14.62 19.44
N GLN A 55 -16.73 15.56 20.34
CA GLN A 55 -17.56 15.93 21.48
C GLN A 55 -17.47 17.44 21.74
N LYS A 56 -18.35 17.94 22.60
CA LYS A 56 -18.24 19.30 23.13
C LYS A 56 -17.51 19.23 24.47
N GLY A 57 -16.39 19.93 24.59
CA GLY A 57 -15.61 20.04 25.81
C GLY A 57 -16.31 20.89 26.87
N ASN A 58 -15.79 20.84 28.10
CA ASN A 58 -16.35 21.56 29.25
C ASN A 58 -16.32 23.09 29.10
N ASN A 59 -15.37 23.58 28.31
CA ASN A 59 -15.21 24.99 27.91
C ASN A 59 -16.15 25.40 26.75
N GLY A 60 -16.98 24.48 26.25
CA GLY A 60 -17.90 24.71 25.15
C GLY A 60 -17.27 24.63 23.76
N THR A 61 -15.96 24.38 23.64
CA THR A 61 -15.30 24.14 22.35
C THR A 61 -15.56 22.72 21.86
N PHE A 62 -15.45 22.51 20.55
CA PHE A 62 -15.47 21.15 20.01
C PHE A 62 -14.08 20.52 20.15
N GLN A 63 -14.09 19.22 20.43
CA GLN A 63 -12.90 18.39 20.55
C GLN A 63 -13.04 17.15 19.67
N PHE A 64 -11.92 16.69 19.15
CA PHE A 64 -11.79 15.45 18.39
C PHE A 64 -11.12 14.38 19.21
N LEU A 65 -11.64 13.15 19.18
CA LEU A 65 -10.89 12.00 19.63
C LEU A 65 -9.94 11.60 18.50
N MET A 66 -8.67 11.93 18.72
CA MET A 66 -7.59 11.64 17.80
C MET A 66 -6.82 10.42 18.29
N THR A 67 -6.50 9.54 17.34
CA THR A 67 -5.66 8.37 17.56
C THR A 67 -4.53 8.38 16.53
N ARG A 68 -3.29 8.14 16.96
CA ARG A 68 -2.15 7.97 16.06
C ARG A 68 -1.21 6.84 16.49
N ILE A 69 -0.53 6.28 15.51
CA ILE A 69 0.59 5.35 15.65
C ILE A 69 1.70 5.85 14.72
N PRO A 70 2.96 5.96 15.20
CA PRO A 70 3.43 5.63 16.55
C PRO A 70 3.06 6.73 17.56
N ARG A 71 3.18 6.44 18.86
CA ARG A 71 2.88 7.42 19.92
C ARG A 71 3.88 8.56 19.89
N ASN A 72 5.15 8.20 19.76
CA ASN A 72 6.31 9.08 19.61
C ASN A 72 7.51 8.26 19.08
N ILE A 73 8.66 8.93 18.87
CA ILE A 73 9.92 8.31 18.41
C ILE A 73 10.38 7.11 19.24
N ASN A 74 10.04 7.04 20.54
CA ASN A 74 10.48 5.99 21.45
C ASN A 74 9.39 4.93 21.72
N ASP A 75 8.20 5.06 21.14
CA ASP A 75 7.06 4.18 21.44
C ASP A 75 6.17 3.98 20.21
N HIS A 76 6.22 2.78 19.63
CA HIS A 76 5.36 2.33 18.53
C HIS A 76 3.90 2.07 18.95
N GLY A 77 3.56 2.27 20.22
CA GLY A 77 2.22 2.08 20.75
C GLY A 77 1.23 3.13 20.27
N VAL A 78 -0.03 2.93 20.69
CA VAL A 78 -1.13 3.84 20.35
C VAL A 78 -1.07 5.09 21.23
N TYR A 79 -1.17 6.25 20.59
CA TYR A 79 -1.53 7.51 21.25
C TYR A 79 -2.98 7.83 20.94
N GLN A 80 -3.79 8.03 21.98
CA GLN A 80 -5.18 8.44 21.83
C GLN A 80 -5.47 9.55 22.82
N THR A 81 -6.06 10.66 22.35
CA THR A 81 -6.43 11.79 23.21
C THR A 81 -7.53 12.64 22.60
N TRP A 82 -8.19 13.42 23.45
CA TRP A 82 -9.08 14.49 23.01
C TRP A 82 -8.25 15.74 22.70
N VAL A 83 -8.40 16.26 21.49
CA VAL A 83 -7.69 17.46 21.01
C VAL A 83 -8.74 18.51 20.67
N ASP A 84 -8.51 19.75 21.11
CA ASP A 84 -9.31 20.88 20.61
C ASP A 84 -9.19 20.96 19.09
N VAL A 85 -10.29 21.32 18.44
CA VAL A 85 -10.37 21.46 16.98
C VAL A 85 -9.20 22.29 16.40
N SER A 86 -8.79 23.35 17.10
CA SER A 86 -7.66 24.22 16.69
C SER A 86 -6.29 23.56 16.76
N GLY A 87 -6.13 22.50 17.56
CA GLY A 87 -4.88 21.76 17.73
C GLY A 87 -4.67 20.64 16.71
N LEU A 88 -5.67 20.35 15.86
CA LEU A 88 -5.65 19.22 14.93
C LEU A 88 -4.44 19.27 13.98
N THR A 89 -4.18 20.43 13.37
CA THR A 89 -3.07 20.61 12.42
C THR A 89 -1.71 20.32 13.06
N SER A 90 -1.47 20.87 14.26
CA SER A 90 -0.21 20.63 14.97
C SER A 90 -0.01 19.16 15.34
N GLN A 91 -1.09 18.44 15.69
CA GLN A 91 -1.03 17.01 15.97
C GLN A 91 -0.72 16.18 14.72
N PHE A 92 -1.29 16.58 13.58
CA PHE A 92 -1.03 15.95 12.29
C PHE A 92 0.42 16.19 11.84
N GLU A 93 0.92 17.43 11.91
CA GLU A 93 2.31 17.77 11.59
C GLU A 93 3.30 17.03 12.49
N THR A 94 3.00 16.89 13.78
CA THR A 94 3.81 16.08 14.70
C THR A 94 3.86 14.63 14.25
N TRP A 95 2.74 14.06 13.78
CA TRP A 95 2.70 12.70 13.27
C TRP A 95 3.47 12.57 11.95
N LEU A 96 3.37 13.54 11.05
CA LEU A 96 4.17 13.56 9.81
C LEU A 96 5.67 13.56 10.10
N GLY A 97 6.12 14.32 11.11
CA GLY A 97 7.52 14.30 11.53
C GLY A 97 8.01 12.92 11.99
N LEU A 98 7.11 12.05 12.48
CA LEU A 98 7.44 10.67 12.85
C LEU A 98 7.54 9.74 11.63
N LEU A 99 6.91 10.07 10.51
CA LEU A 99 7.08 9.35 9.24
C LEU A 99 8.40 9.72 8.54
N ASP A 100 9.01 10.83 8.95
CA ASP A 100 10.22 11.33 8.31
C ASP A 100 11.52 10.67 8.76
N GLU A 101 11.46 9.87 9.82
CA GLU A 101 12.60 9.15 10.36
C GLU A 101 12.90 7.87 9.56
N ASN A 102 13.51 8.03 8.39
CA ASN A 102 14.10 6.92 7.65
C ASN A 102 15.36 6.44 8.37
N VAL A 103 15.22 5.37 9.16
CA VAL A 103 16.35 4.67 9.76
C VAL A 103 16.37 3.27 9.19
N ASN A 104 17.46 2.91 8.50
CA ASN A 104 17.65 1.54 8.05
C ASN A 104 17.58 0.60 9.27
N SER A 105 16.75 -0.42 9.17
CA SER A 105 16.53 -1.41 10.20
C SER A 105 17.32 -2.68 9.94
N PHE A 106 17.58 -3.44 11.00
CA PHE A 106 18.10 -4.81 10.90
C PHE A 106 17.08 -5.80 10.33
N PHE A 107 15.83 -5.37 10.18
CA PHE A 107 14.78 -6.08 9.45
C PHE A 107 14.76 -5.77 7.96
N ASP A 108 15.52 -4.76 7.50
CA ASP A 108 15.59 -4.42 6.09
C ASP A 108 16.34 -5.52 5.34
N ASP A 109 15.76 -5.95 4.22
CA ASP A 109 16.32 -6.99 3.38
C ASP A 109 16.82 -6.39 2.07
N PRO A 110 18.12 -5.99 1.99
CA PRO A 110 18.64 -5.29 0.82
C PRO A 110 18.57 -6.13 -0.46
N ILE A 111 18.52 -7.46 -0.35
CA ILE A 111 18.38 -8.34 -1.51
C ILE A 111 16.97 -8.24 -2.09
N THR A 112 15.95 -8.33 -1.23
CA THR A 112 14.55 -8.16 -1.67
C THR A 112 14.32 -6.75 -2.17
N GLU A 113 14.87 -5.71 -1.51
CA GLU A 113 14.70 -4.34 -2.00
C GLU A 113 15.36 -4.15 -3.37
N SER A 114 16.56 -4.70 -3.60
CA SER A 114 17.22 -4.64 -4.90
C SER A 114 16.38 -5.29 -6.02
N PHE A 115 15.78 -6.47 -5.78
CA PHE A 115 14.90 -7.10 -6.77
C PHE A 115 13.61 -6.30 -6.98
N LYS A 116 13.06 -5.73 -5.91
CA LYS A 116 11.85 -4.91 -5.99
C LYS A 116 12.10 -3.65 -6.83
N GLU A 117 13.24 -2.98 -6.64
CA GLU A 117 13.66 -1.84 -7.44
C GLU A 117 13.84 -2.22 -8.92
N GLU A 118 14.51 -3.36 -9.18
CA GLU A 118 14.68 -3.92 -10.53
C GLU A 118 13.33 -4.13 -11.21
N PHE A 119 12.42 -4.88 -10.59
CA PHE A 119 11.09 -5.11 -11.15
C PHE A 119 10.28 -3.81 -11.25
N TYR A 120 10.33 -2.92 -10.25
CA TYR A 120 9.57 -1.67 -10.33
C TYR A 120 10.02 -0.80 -11.50
N ALA A 121 11.32 -0.73 -11.77
CA ALA A 121 11.85 0.00 -12.92
C ALA A 121 11.42 -0.62 -14.26
N GLU A 122 11.30 -1.95 -14.35
CA GLU A 122 10.80 -2.62 -15.55
C GLU A 122 9.30 -2.38 -15.81
N PHE A 123 8.52 -2.12 -14.75
CA PHE A 123 7.06 -2.02 -14.82
C PHE A 123 6.53 -0.63 -14.43
N GLU A 124 7.37 0.40 -14.45
CA GLU A 124 7.02 1.74 -13.99
C GLU A 124 5.80 2.30 -14.76
N ILE A 125 4.75 2.67 -14.02
CA ILE A 125 3.56 3.29 -14.61
C ILE A 125 3.82 4.78 -14.82
N ILE A 126 4.07 5.16 -16.07
CA ILE A 126 4.15 6.56 -16.50
C ILE A 126 2.73 7.09 -16.82
N GLU A 127 1.84 7.12 -15.82
CA GLU A 127 0.51 7.71 -15.96
C GLU A 127 0.21 8.65 -14.79
N ASP A 128 -0.17 9.89 -15.10
CA ASP A 128 -0.48 10.94 -14.10
C ASP A 128 -1.60 10.58 -13.11
N ASP A 129 -2.40 9.56 -13.42
CA ASP A 129 -3.51 9.08 -12.58
C ASP A 129 -3.23 7.78 -11.81
N ALA A 130 -2.01 7.24 -11.90
CA ALA A 130 -1.61 5.99 -11.25
C ALA A 130 -1.79 6.01 -9.72
N GLU A 131 -1.70 7.19 -9.10
CA GLU A 131 -1.92 7.38 -7.67
C GLU A 131 -3.38 7.66 -7.27
N LYS A 132 -4.32 7.63 -8.22
CA LYS A 132 -5.71 8.05 -7.97
C LYS A 132 -6.73 7.02 -8.39
N LYS A 133 -6.51 6.37 -9.51
CA LYS A 133 -7.47 5.41 -10.06
C LYS A 133 -7.01 3.98 -9.79
N PRO A 134 -7.95 3.03 -9.65
CA PRO A 134 -7.63 1.62 -9.75
C PRO A 134 -7.24 1.26 -11.19
N LEU A 135 -6.77 0.03 -11.36
CA LEU A 135 -6.63 -0.60 -12.68
C LEU A 135 -8.01 -0.65 -13.38
N ASN A 136 -8.02 -0.70 -14.71
CA ASN A 136 -9.26 -0.93 -15.44
C ASN A 136 -9.72 -2.39 -15.30
N THR A 137 -11.00 -2.68 -15.58
CA THR A 137 -11.57 -4.02 -15.38
C THR A 137 -10.82 -5.12 -16.14
N LYS A 138 -10.32 -4.86 -17.35
CA LYS A 138 -9.53 -5.84 -18.12
C LYS A 138 -8.20 -6.14 -17.42
N GLN A 139 -7.49 -5.10 -16.97
CA GLN A 139 -6.24 -5.25 -16.21
C GLN A 139 -6.46 -6.00 -14.90
N ILE A 140 -7.55 -5.70 -14.17
CA ILE A 140 -7.90 -6.37 -12.92
C ILE A 140 -8.11 -7.87 -13.15
N LEU A 141 -8.93 -8.26 -14.13
CA LEU A 141 -9.23 -9.67 -14.39
C LEU A 141 -7.99 -10.46 -14.83
N LEU A 142 -7.09 -9.83 -15.59
CA LEU A 142 -5.84 -10.45 -15.99
C LEU A 142 -4.91 -10.64 -14.80
N LEU A 143 -4.72 -9.58 -14.00
CA LEU A 143 -3.85 -9.66 -12.84
C LEU A 143 -4.39 -10.65 -11.78
N ASP A 144 -5.70 -10.72 -11.58
CA ASP A 144 -6.31 -11.70 -10.68
C ASP A 144 -6.07 -13.14 -11.16
N ASN A 145 -6.24 -13.41 -12.46
CA ASN A 145 -5.97 -14.74 -13.04
C ASN A 145 -4.49 -15.13 -12.93
N TYR A 146 -3.58 -14.19 -13.21
CA TYR A 146 -2.15 -14.38 -13.02
C TYR A 146 -1.82 -14.74 -11.57
N LEU A 147 -2.33 -13.95 -10.62
CA LEU A 147 -2.07 -14.14 -9.20
C LEU A 147 -2.62 -15.48 -8.70
N ASP A 148 -3.80 -15.89 -9.16
CA ASP A 148 -4.37 -17.21 -8.88
C ASP A 148 -3.48 -18.35 -9.40
N ASN A 149 -2.97 -18.21 -10.64
CA ASN A 149 -2.07 -19.20 -11.23
C ASN A 149 -0.74 -19.30 -10.48
N VAL A 150 -0.14 -18.16 -10.08
CA VAL A 150 1.09 -18.15 -9.28
C VAL A 150 0.85 -18.75 -7.91
N GLU A 151 -0.23 -18.36 -7.22
CA GLU A 151 -0.59 -18.86 -5.88
C GLU A 151 -0.73 -20.38 -5.85
N ASN A 152 -1.44 -20.94 -6.83
CA ASN A 152 -1.66 -22.38 -6.94
C ASN A 152 -0.34 -23.17 -7.10
N LYS A 153 0.61 -22.61 -7.83
CA LYS A 153 1.91 -23.26 -8.11
C LYS A 153 2.94 -23.07 -7.01
N LEU A 154 2.84 -22.03 -6.18
CA LEU A 154 3.78 -21.81 -5.07
C LEU A 154 3.93 -23.03 -4.16
N SER A 155 2.84 -23.79 -3.99
CA SER A 155 2.83 -25.01 -3.20
C SER A 155 3.84 -26.07 -3.67
N GLU A 156 4.18 -26.10 -4.96
CA GLU A 156 5.13 -27.03 -5.57
C GLU A 156 6.60 -26.72 -5.20
N PHE A 157 6.87 -25.50 -4.72
CA PHE A 157 8.22 -25.01 -4.38
C PHE A 157 8.47 -24.99 -2.86
N ILE A 158 7.53 -25.48 -2.06
CA ILE A 158 7.67 -25.58 -0.61
C ILE A 158 8.74 -26.62 -0.26
N THR A 159 9.67 -26.21 0.58
CA THR A 159 10.69 -27.03 1.21
C THR A 159 10.71 -26.74 2.71
N ASN A 160 11.38 -27.58 3.49
CA ASN A 160 11.57 -27.34 4.92
C ASN A 160 12.34 -26.04 5.24
N LYS A 161 12.99 -25.42 4.26
CA LYS A 161 13.82 -24.22 4.45
C LYS A 161 13.13 -22.91 4.10
N ASN A 162 12.05 -22.95 3.33
CA ASN A 162 11.38 -21.76 2.81
C ASN A 162 9.86 -21.77 3.08
N SER A 163 9.36 -22.68 3.91
CA SER A 163 7.92 -22.84 4.10
C SER A 163 7.25 -21.62 4.70
N GLU A 164 7.95 -20.90 5.60
CA GLU A 164 7.43 -19.67 6.20
C GLU A 164 7.41 -18.53 5.18
N GLU A 165 8.48 -18.39 4.38
CA GLU A 165 8.60 -17.40 3.33
C GLU A 165 7.60 -17.61 2.20
N ILE A 166 7.36 -18.86 1.79
CA ILE A 166 6.34 -19.17 0.77
C ILE A 166 4.94 -18.86 1.30
N LYS A 167 4.68 -19.13 2.58
CA LYS A 167 3.40 -18.79 3.21
C LYS A 167 3.19 -17.28 3.27
N ASP A 168 4.22 -16.51 3.62
CA ASP A 168 4.19 -15.05 3.61
C ASP A 168 3.88 -14.51 2.20
N ILE A 169 4.52 -15.06 1.16
CA ILE A 169 4.22 -14.72 -0.24
C ILE A 169 2.76 -15.01 -0.60
N GLN A 170 2.21 -16.15 -0.16
CA GLN A 170 0.79 -16.49 -0.40
C GLN A 170 -0.15 -15.50 0.29
N GLU A 171 0.11 -15.12 1.53
CA GLU A 171 -0.67 -14.12 2.26
C GLU A 171 -0.64 -12.75 1.55
N GLU A 172 0.51 -12.35 1.00
CA GLU A 172 0.61 -11.13 0.20
C GLU A 172 -0.14 -11.19 -1.13
N ILE A 173 -0.12 -12.35 -1.81
CA ILE A 173 -0.90 -12.55 -3.04
C ILE A 173 -2.39 -12.38 -2.75
N ILE A 174 -2.90 -13.02 -1.68
CA ILE A 174 -4.29 -12.89 -1.25
C ILE A 174 -4.63 -11.42 -0.98
N LEU A 175 -3.78 -10.72 -0.21
CA LEU A 175 -3.96 -9.30 0.09
C LEU A 175 -4.02 -8.44 -1.18
N LEU A 176 -3.14 -8.70 -2.16
CA LEU A 176 -3.14 -7.99 -3.43
C LEU A 176 -4.43 -8.22 -4.20
N ARG A 177 -4.86 -9.48 -4.33
CA ARG A 177 -6.10 -9.88 -5.03
C ARG A 177 -7.33 -9.20 -4.45
N GLU A 178 -7.46 -9.19 -3.13
CA GLU A 178 -8.59 -8.55 -2.42
C GLU A 178 -8.65 -7.02 -2.64
N ASN A 179 -7.56 -6.39 -3.06
CA ASN A 179 -7.43 -4.94 -3.19
C ASN A 179 -7.30 -4.42 -4.64
N LEU A 180 -7.34 -5.29 -5.66
CA LEU A 180 -7.20 -4.90 -7.08
C LEU A 180 -8.23 -3.86 -7.55
N THR A 181 -9.43 -3.84 -6.94
CA THR A 181 -10.55 -2.97 -7.32
C THR A 181 -10.64 -1.69 -6.49
N THR A 182 -9.93 -1.63 -5.36
CA THR A 182 -10.09 -0.58 -4.33
C THR A 182 -8.85 0.29 -4.17
N LYS A 183 -7.67 -0.25 -4.49
CA LYS A 183 -6.39 0.45 -4.40
C LYS A 183 -5.97 1.07 -5.72
N SER A 184 -5.06 2.04 -5.64
CA SER A 184 -4.54 2.75 -6.80
C SER A 184 -3.63 1.86 -7.66
N LYS A 185 -3.48 2.17 -8.94
CA LYS A 185 -2.56 1.43 -9.84
C LYS A 185 -1.15 1.37 -9.25
N LYS A 186 -0.64 2.48 -8.70
CA LYS A 186 0.68 2.54 -8.07
C LYS A 186 0.81 1.56 -6.92
N TRP A 187 -0.18 1.54 -6.01
CA TRP A 187 -0.21 0.59 -4.89
C TRP A 187 -0.18 -0.86 -5.38
N VAL A 188 -0.98 -1.18 -6.40
CA VAL A 188 -1.05 -2.53 -6.98
C VAL A 188 0.30 -2.96 -7.57
N ILE A 189 0.96 -2.09 -8.35
CA ILE A 189 2.27 -2.40 -8.92
C ILE A 189 3.35 -2.51 -7.84
N THR A 190 3.39 -1.60 -6.87
CA THR A 190 4.36 -1.68 -5.76
C THR A 190 4.21 -2.99 -4.98
N LYS A 191 2.97 -3.43 -4.70
CA LYS A 191 2.75 -4.74 -4.05
C LYS A 191 3.13 -5.91 -4.95
N LEU A 192 2.79 -5.86 -6.23
CA LEU A 192 3.17 -6.89 -7.20
C LEU A 192 4.69 -7.07 -7.28
N THR A 193 5.45 -5.97 -7.35
CA THR A 193 6.92 -6.01 -7.40
C THR A 193 7.53 -6.51 -6.09
N GLN A 194 6.90 -6.21 -4.94
CA GLN A 194 7.31 -6.77 -3.65
C GLN A 194 7.14 -8.30 -3.61
N ILE A 195 6.01 -8.81 -4.10
CA ILE A 195 5.74 -10.25 -4.20
C ILE A 195 6.78 -10.91 -5.14
N TRP A 196 7.05 -10.32 -6.29
CA TRP A 196 8.06 -10.82 -7.23
C TRP A 196 9.47 -10.83 -6.64
N ALA A 197 9.84 -9.79 -5.90
CA ALA A 197 11.12 -9.72 -5.22
C ALA A 197 11.27 -10.84 -4.17
N LYS A 198 10.24 -11.07 -3.36
CA LYS A 198 10.21 -12.18 -2.39
C LYS A 198 10.34 -13.53 -3.08
N MET A 199 9.61 -13.76 -4.18
CA MET A 199 9.75 -14.99 -4.98
C MET A 199 11.15 -15.13 -5.58
N ALA A 200 11.74 -14.05 -6.09
CA ALA A 200 13.07 -14.06 -6.69
C ALA A 200 14.14 -14.45 -5.66
N LYS A 201 14.03 -13.92 -4.43
CA LYS A 201 14.92 -14.29 -3.32
C LYS A 201 14.87 -15.78 -2.97
N GLN A 202 13.75 -16.47 -3.19
CA GLN A 202 13.63 -17.91 -2.94
C GLN A 202 14.34 -18.78 -3.99
N GLY A 203 14.74 -18.19 -5.12
CA GLY A 203 15.64 -18.81 -6.08
C GLY A 203 15.13 -18.82 -7.51
N THR A 204 16.03 -19.17 -8.43
CA THR A 204 15.84 -19.06 -9.87
C THR A 204 14.67 -19.88 -10.43
N ASN A 205 14.26 -20.95 -9.74
CA ASN A 205 13.12 -21.76 -10.17
C ASN A 205 11.81 -20.97 -10.06
N LEU A 206 11.63 -20.22 -8.96
CA LEU A 206 10.47 -19.35 -8.78
C LEU A 206 10.51 -18.15 -9.73
N ILE A 207 11.70 -17.58 -9.98
CA ILE A 207 11.89 -16.55 -11.02
C ILE A 207 11.36 -17.02 -12.36
N LYS A 208 11.80 -18.20 -12.81
CA LYS A 208 11.36 -18.78 -14.08
C LYS A 208 9.86 -19.01 -14.11
N GLU A 209 9.27 -19.47 -13.02
CA GLU A 209 7.85 -19.78 -12.95
C GLU A 209 6.99 -18.53 -13.12
N PHE A 210 7.20 -17.50 -12.29
CA PHE A 210 6.35 -16.30 -12.34
C PHE A 210 6.59 -15.50 -13.63
N LEU A 211 7.82 -15.46 -14.17
CA LEU A 211 8.08 -14.82 -15.46
C LEU A 211 7.44 -15.59 -16.63
N THR A 212 7.37 -16.91 -16.54
CA THR A 212 6.72 -17.73 -17.57
C THR A 212 5.21 -17.52 -17.57
N GLU A 213 4.57 -17.49 -16.40
CA GLU A 213 3.14 -17.19 -16.29
C GLU A 213 2.84 -15.74 -16.71
N THR A 214 3.69 -14.78 -16.32
CA THR A 214 3.62 -13.38 -16.78
C THR A 214 3.63 -13.31 -18.31
N LYS A 215 4.56 -14.02 -18.98
CA LYS A 215 4.63 -14.05 -20.45
C LYS A 215 3.37 -14.66 -21.08
N LYS A 216 2.85 -15.77 -20.55
CA LYS A 216 1.66 -16.45 -21.11
C LYS A 216 0.42 -15.54 -21.11
N GLU A 217 0.18 -14.86 -20.00
CA GLU A 217 -1.02 -14.02 -19.87
C GLU A 217 -0.91 -12.69 -20.60
N LEU A 218 0.29 -12.07 -20.63
CA LEU A 218 0.52 -10.81 -21.32
C LEU A 218 0.56 -10.94 -22.85
N ILE A 219 1.15 -12.03 -23.40
CA ILE A 219 1.23 -12.27 -24.85
C ILE A 219 -0.16 -12.50 -25.46
N THR A 220 -1.08 -13.10 -24.70
CA THR A 220 -2.41 -13.48 -25.22
C THR A 220 -3.32 -12.27 -25.47
N GLN A 221 -3.06 -11.10 -24.87
CA GLN A 221 -4.09 -10.03 -24.80
C GLN A 221 -3.66 -8.60 -25.20
N GLY A 222 -2.45 -8.39 -25.73
CA GLY A 222 -2.08 -7.16 -26.46
C GLY A 222 -2.24 -5.86 -25.65
N ILE A 223 -1.83 -5.85 -24.38
CA ILE A 223 -1.81 -4.64 -23.54
C ILE A 223 -0.50 -3.90 -23.78
N LYS A 224 -0.48 -3.02 -24.78
CA LYS A 224 0.66 -2.11 -25.06
C LYS A 224 1.07 -1.20 -23.89
N GLY A 225 0.32 -1.15 -22.80
CA GLY A 225 0.66 -0.34 -21.62
C GLY A 225 1.54 -1.02 -20.56
N LEU A 226 1.74 -2.34 -20.64
CA LEU A 226 2.64 -3.10 -19.75
C LEU A 226 3.79 -3.79 -20.53
N ILE A 227 3.74 -3.77 -21.86
CA ILE A 227 4.47 -4.71 -22.74
C ILE A 227 5.71 -4.12 -23.42
N ASP A 228 5.83 -2.80 -23.55
CA ASP A 228 6.95 -2.26 -24.34
C ASP A 228 8.33 -2.40 -23.66
N ILE A 229 8.41 -2.81 -22.37
CA ILE A 229 9.68 -2.97 -21.63
C ILE A 229 10.14 -4.44 -21.52
N VAL A 230 9.22 -5.40 -21.32
CA VAL A 230 9.59 -6.83 -21.15
C VAL A 230 10.11 -7.47 -22.44
N THR A 231 9.67 -6.98 -23.61
CA THR A 231 10.13 -7.53 -24.90
C THR A 231 11.51 -7.05 -25.33
N GLU A 232 12.00 -5.89 -24.84
CA GLU A 232 13.36 -5.42 -25.11
C GLU A 232 14.38 -5.87 -24.05
N ASN A 233 14.01 -5.96 -22.76
CA ASN A 233 14.95 -6.27 -21.68
C ASN A 233 14.89 -7.72 -21.17
N GLY A 234 13.75 -8.41 -21.29
CA GLY A 234 13.59 -9.80 -20.87
C GLY A 234 14.35 -10.83 -21.71
N HIS A 235 14.99 -10.39 -22.79
CA HIS A 235 15.90 -11.22 -23.59
C HIS A 235 17.29 -11.39 -22.94
N ASN A 236 17.63 -10.58 -21.94
CA ASN A 236 18.92 -10.62 -21.23
C ASN A 236 18.90 -11.40 -19.90
N LEU A 237 17.73 -11.62 -19.28
CA LEU A 237 17.65 -12.32 -17.98
C LEU A 237 17.55 -13.85 -18.09
N LEU A 238 17.34 -14.38 -19.29
CA LEU A 238 17.13 -15.82 -19.53
C LEU A 238 18.02 -16.41 -20.63
N ASN A 239 19.02 -15.65 -21.11
CA ASN A 239 20.08 -16.14 -21.99
C ASN A 239 21.41 -16.19 -21.23
#